data_AF-A0A1I7UYD0-F1
#
_entry.id   AF-A0A1I7UYD0-F1
#
_cell.length_a   1.000
_cell.length_b   1.000
_cell.length_c   1.000
_cell.angle_alpha   90.00
_cell.angle_beta   90.00
_cell.angle_gamma   90.00
#
_symmetry.space_group_name_H-M   'P 1'
#
loop_
_entity.id
_entity.type
_entity.pdbx_description
1 polymer ?
#
loop_
_entity_poly.entity_id
_entity_poly.type
_entity_poly.pdbx_seq_one_letter_code
_entity_poly.pdbx_strand_id
1 'polypeptide(L)'
;MFRRHCIVSQLLEETEWLLFLDADIAVCNPNVLIEEYINPLYDLTFYDRFVNWEVAAGSYIVRNTQWSKTFLKELADFETKLPNSFHGTDNGALHGTGWVRDIWLTDSKWNPERDFMLHGLKDSNEVQMKRGFIVNTIFGNFNWRSPFANELNLDNCGNPGLSGWEMNENLIVSRKEIEQYLKEQFDEVERKRWESLSDVAGYI
;
A
#
# COMPACT_ATOMS: atom_id res chain seq x y z
N MET A 1 1.16 16.84 9.69
CA MET A 1 0.26 15.76 9.21
C MET A 1 0.29 14.60 10.18
N PHE A 2 1.37 13.80 10.23
CA PHE A 2 1.43 12.56 11.01
C PHE A 2 1.21 12.63 12.53
N ARG A 3 1.72 13.67 13.20
CA ARG A 3 1.60 13.82 14.67
C ARG A 3 0.16 13.77 15.19
N ARG A 4 -0.82 14.15 14.34
CA ARG A 4 -2.24 14.13 14.69
C ARG A 4 -2.70 12.72 15.07
N HIS A 5 -2.20 11.68 14.39
CA HIS A 5 -2.59 10.29 14.65
C HIS A 5 -2.09 9.82 16.02
N CYS A 6 -0.89 10.27 16.44
CA CYS A 6 -0.39 10.01 17.79
C CYS A 6 -1.29 10.66 18.86
N ILE A 7 -1.69 11.92 18.66
CA ILE A 7 -2.61 12.63 19.57
C ILE A 7 -3.95 11.89 19.66
N VAL A 8 -4.53 11.49 18.52
CA VAL A 8 -5.77 10.72 18.49
C VAL A 8 -5.61 9.39 19.24
N SER A 9 -4.49 8.69 19.08
CA SER A 9 -4.22 7.45 19.81
C SER A 9 -4.20 7.63 21.34
N GLN A 10 -3.71 8.77 21.84
CA GLN A 10 -3.73 9.10 23.27
C GLN A 10 -5.16 9.46 23.75
N LEU A 11 -5.86 10.32 23.03
CA LEU A 11 -7.23 10.72 23.38
C LEU A 11 -8.24 9.57 23.31
N LEU A 12 -7.96 8.59 22.44
CA LEU A 12 -8.78 7.38 22.31
C LEU A 12 -8.77 6.54 23.58
N GLU A 13 -7.77 6.64 24.47
CA GLU A 13 -7.72 5.87 25.72
C GLU A 13 -8.89 6.18 26.67
N GLU A 14 -9.48 7.38 26.56
CA GLU A 14 -10.55 7.88 27.42
C GLU A 14 -11.96 7.73 26.82
N THR A 15 -12.07 7.20 25.59
CA THR A 15 -13.33 7.13 24.84
C THR A 15 -13.56 5.73 24.26
N GLU A 16 -14.81 5.36 23.96
CA GLU A 16 -15.10 4.12 23.22
C GLU A 16 -14.89 4.34 21.71
N TRP A 17 -15.32 5.50 21.22
CA TRP A 17 -15.21 5.93 19.84
C TRP A 17 -14.73 7.39 19.81
N LEU A 18 -13.95 7.72 18.79
CA LEU A 18 -13.46 9.08 18.55
C LEU A 18 -13.65 9.43 17.08
N LEU A 19 -14.30 10.56 16.82
CA LEU A 19 -14.37 11.19 15.49
C LEU A 19 -13.28 12.24 15.39
N PHE A 20 -12.29 12.01 14.53
CA PHE A 20 -11.26 12.99 14.21
C PHE A 20 -11.69 13.81 13.00
N LEU A 21 -11.61 15.14 13.10
CA LEU A 21 -11.97 16.07 12.04
C LEU A 21 -10.80 16.99 11.71
N ASP A 22 -10.46 17.09 10.41
CA ASP A 22 -9.54 18.12 9.93
C ASP A 22 -10.17 19.53 10.02
N ALA A 23 -9.32 20.56 10.04
CA ALA A 23 -9.75 21.93 10.32
C ALA A 23 -10.63 22.55 9.21
N ASP A 24 -10.66 21.95 8.03
CA ASP A 24 -11.40 22.39 6.85
C ASP A 24 -12.69 21.59 6.60
N ILE A 25 -13.22 20.91 7.63
CA ILE A 25 -14.47 20.14 7.57
C ILE A 25 -15.55 20.78 8.44
N ALA A 26 -16.79 20.80 7.92
CA ALA A 26 -17.97 21.33 8.61
C ALA A 26 -19.14 20.32 8.60
N VAL A 27 -19.95 20.36 9.65
CA VAL A 27 -21.20 19.58 9.74
C VAL A 27 -22.30 20.31 8.98
N CYS A 28 -22.75 19.74 7.86
CA CYS A 28 -23.79 20.33 7.01
C CYS A 28 -25.22 19.88 7.37
N ASN A 29 -25.37 18.76 8.10
CA ASN A 29 -26.67 18.22 8.49
C ASN A 29 -26.68 17.88 9.99
N PRO A 30 -27.17 18.80 10.85
CA PRO A 30 -27.19 18.57 12.30
C PRO A 30 -28.31 17.64 12.76
N ASN A 31 -29.20 17.18 11.87
CA ASN A 31 -30.32 16.31 12.20
C ASN A 31 -29.99 14.81 12.06
N VAL A 32 -28.81 14.48 11.53
CA VAL A 32 -28.34 13.10 11.38
C VAL A 32 -27.28 12.82 12.43
N LEU A 33 -27.43 11.68 13.11
CA LEU A 33 -26.51 11.27 14.15
C LEU A 33 -25.24 10.68 13.53
N ILE A 34 -24.08 10.95 14.13
CA ILE A 34 -22.81 10.40 13.62
C ILE A 34 -22.78 8.87 13.79
N GLU A 35 -23.49 8.38 14.79
CA GLU A 35 -23.66 6.97 15.12
C GLU A 35 -24.28 6.17 13.95
N GLU A 36 -25.05 6.80 13.06
CA GLU A 36 -25.59 6.16 11.85
C GLU A 36 -24.49 5.77 10.84
N TYR A 37 -23.30 6.38 10.94
CA TYR A 37 -22.14 6.08 10.10
C TYR A 37 -21.14 5.14 10.79
N ILE A 38 -21.40 4.73 12.03
CA ILE A 38 -20.56 3.78 12.76
C ILE A 38 -20.96 2.36 12.38
N ASN A 39 -19.98 1.57 11.92
CA ASN A 39 -20.13 0.13 11.74
C ASN A 39 -19.23 -0.62 12.74
N PRO A 40 -19.79 -1.31 13.74
CA PRO A 40 -19.04 -1.94 14.82
C PRO A 40 -18.17 -3.13 14.38
N LEU A 41 -18.28 -3.57 13.11
CA LEU A 41 -17.39 -4.57 12.52
C LEU A 41 -16.02 -4.00 12.13
N TYR A 42 -15.88 -2.68 12.06
CA TYR A 42 -14.65 -2.01 11.70
C TYR A 42 -14.09 -1.20 12.89
N ASP A 43 -12.79 -1.36 13.14
CA ASP A 43 -12.09 -0.63 14.20
C ASP A 43 -11.71 0.79 13.78
N LEU A 44 -11.61 1.05 12.47
CA LEU A 44 -11.22 2.33 11.89
C LEU A 44 -11.93 2.50 10.54
N THR A 45 -12.54 3.66 10.32
CA THR A 45 -13.25 3.99 9.07
C THR A 45 -12.76 5.33 8.54
N PHE A 46 -12.10 5.27 7.40
CA PHE A 46 -11.74 6.44 6.58
C PHE A 46 -12.82 6.72 5.54
N TYR A 47 -12.65 7.80 4.78
CA TYR A 47 -13.50 8.13 3.64
C TYR A 47 -12.68 8.28 2.35
N ASP A 48 -13.32 8.03 1.21
CA ASP A 48 -12.68 8.13 -0.10
C ASP A 48 -12.57 9.60 -0.55
N ARG A 49 -11.39 9.96 -1.06
CA ARG A 49 -11.18 11.18 -1.84
C ARG A 49 -11.42 10.86 -3.31
N PHE A 50 -12.68 10.98 -3.73
CA PHE A 50 -13.13 10.55 -5.07
C PHE A 50 -12.31 11.15 -6.24
N VAL A 51 -11.82 12.38 -6.10
CA VAL A 51 -11.11 13.09 -7.19
C VAL A 51 -9.77 12.46 -7.58
N ASN A 52 -9.18 11.64 -6.72
CA ASN A 52 -7.88 11.02 -6.98
C ASN A 52 -7.76 9.57 -6.48
N TRP A 53 -8.88 8.92 -6.15
CA TRP A 53 -8.95 7.53 -5.68
C TRP A 53 -8.07 7.25 -4.44
N GLU A 54 -7.78 8.28 -3.64
CA GLU A 54 -7.01 8.14 -2.40
C GLU A 54 -7.94 7.93 -1.21
N VAL A 55 -7.52 7.13 -0.23
CA VAL A 55 -8.11 7.16 1.11
C VAL A 55 -7.70 8.46 1.80
N ALA A 56 -8.68 9.21 2.32
CA ALA A 56 -8.42 10.45 3.04
C ALA A 56 -8.09 10.19 4.51
N ALA A 57 -6.87 10.54 4.91
CA ALA A 57 -6.36 10.44 6.29
C ALA A 57 -6.71 11.64 7.18
N GLY A 58 -7.31 12.70 6.61
CA GLY A 58 -7.60 13.95 7.30
C GLY A 58 -8.71 13.86 8.36
N SER A 59 -9.65 12.92 8.19
CA SER A 59 -10.73 12.66 9.16
C SER A 59 -11.13 11.20 9.13
N TYR A 60 -11.55 10.67 10.27
CA TYR A 60 -11.94 9.27 10.39
C TYR A 60 -12.67 9.02 11.70
N ILE A 61 -13.44 7.93 11.74
CA ILE A 61 -14.03 7.37 12.95
C ILE A 61 -13.14 6.23 13.41
N VAL A 62 -12.79 6.20 14.70
CA VAL A 62 -11.96 5.15 15.28
C VAL A 62 -12.55 4.59 16.56
N ARG A 63 -12.53 3.27 16.70
CA ARG A 63 -12.89 2.53 17.91
C ARG A 63 -11.69 2.35 18.81
N ASN A 64 -11.87 2.44 20.13
CA ASN A 64 -10.84 2.15 21.12
C ASN A 64 -10.56 0.65 21.23
N THR A 65 -9.74 0.17 20.29
CA THR A 65 -9.13 -1.14 20.35
C THR A 65 -7.63 -1.01 20.46
N GLN A 66 -6.97 -2.06 20.95
CA GLN A 66 -5.52 -2.09 20.97
C GLN A 66 -4.94 -2.00 19.55
N TRP A 67 -5.63 -2.59 18.57
CA TRP A 67 -5.27 -2.52 17.16
C TRP A 67 -5.29 -1.07 16.66
N SER A 68 -6.39 -0.33 16.87
CA SER A 68 -6.52 1.07 16.44
C SER A 68 -5.42 1.96 17.01
N LYS A 69 -5.13 1.82 18.31
CA LYS A 69 -4.08 2.61 18.97
C LYS A 69 -2.70 2.32 18.41
N THR A 70 -2.39 1.06 18.16
CA THR A 70 -1.13 0.63 17.53
C THR A 70 -1.04 1.18 16.10
N PHE A 71 -2.09 0.98 15.29
CA PHE A 71 -2.13 1.47 13.92
C PHE A 71 -1.88 2.99 13.84
N LEU A 72 -2.56 3.78 14.67
CA LEU A 72 -2.39 5.25 14.67
C LEU A 72 -0.98 5.68 15.11
N LYS A 73 -0.34 4.96 16.04
CA LYS A 73 1.04 5.21 16.45
C LYS A 73 2.01 4.86 15.32
N GLU A 74 1.84 3.71 14.68
CA GLU A 74 2.67 3.28 13.54
C GLU A 74 2.52 4.21 12.32
N LEU A 75 1.30 4.66 12.04
CA LEU A 75 1.05 5.66 11.02
C LEU A 75 1.76 6.98 11.35
N ALA A 76 1.71 7.43 12.61
CA ALA A 76 2.45 8.62 13.04
C ALA A 76 3.98 8.47 12.86
N ASP A 77 4.53 7.30 13.19
CA ASP A 77 5.96 6.99 13.04
C ASP A 77 6.41 6.91 11.56
N PHE A 78 5.46 6.82 10.63
CA PHE A 78 5.73 6.81 9.19
C PHE A 78 6.25 8.16 8.66
N GLU A 79 6.15 9.24 9.44
CA GLU A 79 6.68 10.57 9.10
C GLU A 79 8.14 10.54 8.63
N THR A 80 8.95 9.66 9.23
CA THR A 80 10.39 9.53 8.94
C THR A 80 10.72 8.49 7.86
N LYS A 81 9.72 7.74 7.39
CA LYS A 81 9.88 6.62 6.44
C LYS A 81 9.51 6.99 5.02
N LEU A 82 9.00 8.21 4.81
CA LEU A 82 8.56 8.67 3.49
C LEU A 82 9.76 8.91 2.56
N PRO A 83 9.59 8.63 1.26
CA PRO A 83 10.60 8.96 0.27
C PRO A 83 10.84 10.47 0.21
N ASN A 84 12.07 10.87 -0.10
CA ASN A 84 12.36 12.28 -0.43
C ASN A 84 11.85 12.63 -1.84
N SER A 85 10.52 12.68 -2.00
CA SER A 85 9.78 13.04 -3.21
C SER A 85 8.39 13.59 -2.81
N PHE A 86 7.54 13.97 -3.77
CA PHE A 86 6.15 14.34 -3.44
C PHE A 86 5.34 13.07 -3.19
N HIS A 87 4.69 12.94 -2.03
CA HIS A 87 4.08 11.67 -1.61
C HIS A 87 2.72 11.83 -0.91
N GLY A 88 2.05 12.98 -1.00
CA GLY A 88 0.70 13.16 -0.40
C GLY A 88 0.63 13.02 1.13
N THR A 89 1.76 13.01 1.83
CA THR A 89 1.89 12.90 3.30
C THR A 89 1.25 11.65 3.91
N ASP A 90 0.32 11.79 4.86
CA ASP A 90 -0.35 10.69 5.56
C ASP A 90 -1.30 9.89 4.65
N ASN A 91 -1.93 10.54 3.66
CA ASN A 91 -2.69 9.82 2.62
C ASN A 91 -1.79 8.82 1.88
N GLY A 92 -0.63 9.26 1.39
CA GLY A 92 0.30 8.39 0.67
C GLY A 92 0.89 7.28 1.55
N ALA A 93 1.08 7.54 2.84
CA ALA A 93 1.51 6.52 3.80
C ALA A 93 0.50 5.37 3.93
N LEU A 94 -0.81 5.67 3.93
CA LEU A 94 -1.86 4.63 3.95
C LEU A 94 -1.78 3.69 2.73
N HIS A 95 -1.37 4.20 1.57
CA HIS A 95 -1.24 3.41 0.35
C HIS A 95 0.09 2.64 0.27
N GLY A 96 1.13 3.06 1.02
CA GLY A 96 2.49 2.54 0.91
C GLY A 96 2.78 1.25 1.67
N THR A 97 1.91 0.81 2.59
CA THR A 97 2.18 -0.33 3.51
C THR A 97 1.45 -1.63 3.16
N GLY A 98 1.03 -1.80 1.91
CA GLY A 98 0.29 -2.98 1.46
C GLY A 98 1.08 -4.29 1.61
N TRP A 99 0.41 -5.35 2.06
CA TRP A 99 0.99 -6.71 2.21
C TRP A 99 1.16 -7.43 0.86
N VAL A 100 0.66 -6.81 -0.21
CA VAL A 100 0.65 -7.31 -1.58
C VAL A 100 1.15 -6.18 -2.48
N ARG A 101 2.03 -6.50 -3.42
CA ARG A 101 2.38 -5.59 -4.51
C ARG A 101 2.48 -6.33 -5.83
N ASP A 102 2.31 -5.60 -6.93
CA ASP A 102 2.53 -6.16 -8.26
C ASP A 102 3.97 -6.63 -8.45
N ILE A 103 4.13 -7.86 -8.94
CA ILE A 103 5.43 -8.50 -9.15
C ILE A 103 6.27 -7.80 -10.23
N TRP A 104 5.59 -7.26 -11.24
CA TRP A 104 6.22 -6.59 -12.38
C TRP A 104 6.83 -5.23 -12.00
N LEU A 105 6.41 -4.64 -10.86
CA LEU A 105 6.95 -3.38 -10.37
C LEU A 105 8.43 -3.43 -10.01
N THR A 106 9.00 -4.61 -9.79
CA THR A 106 10.41 -4.78 -9.39
C THR A 106 11.13 -5.80 -10.26
N ASP A 107 10.69 -5.96 -11.51
CA ASP A 107 11.22 -6.99 -12.41
C ASP A 107 11.16 -8.40 -11.77
N SER A 108 10.10 -8.70 -11.03
CA SER A 108 9.92 -9.95 -10.28
C SER A 108 10.89 -10.20 -9.13
N LYS A 109 11.74 -9.23 -8.78
CA LYS A 109 12.59 -9.33 -7.59
C LYS A 109 11.78 -9.14 -6.33
N TRP A 110 12.17 -9.79 -5.24
CA TRP A 110 11.49 -9.68 -3.95
C TRP A 110 12.45 -9.89 -2.77
N ASN A 111 11.97 -9.60 -1.56
CA ASN A 111 12.74 -9.78 -0.33
C ASN A 111 11.90 -10.46 0.76
N PRO A 112 12.42 -11.52 1.42
CA PRO A 112 11.64 -12.31 2.39
C PRO A 112 11.30 -11.59 3.69
N GLU A 113 11.98 -10.49 4.04
CA GLU A 113 11.66 -9.69 5.23
C GLU A 113 10.63 -8.59 4.93
N ARG A 114 10.45 -8.23 3.66
CA ARG A 114 9.63 -7.09 3.21
C ARG A 114 8.37 -7.51 2.45
N ASP A 115 8.44 -8.58 1.67
CA ASP A 115 7.37 -9.02 0.77
C ASP A 115 6.63 -10.21 1.38
N PHE A 116 5.33 -10.05 1.59
CA PHE A 116 4.46 -11.14 2.04
C PHE A 116 3.74 -11.81 0.87
N MET A 117 3.17 -11.03 -0.05
CA MET A 117 2.53 -11.54 -1.26
C MET A 117 2.90 -10.70 -2.48
N LEU A 118 2.91 -11.37 -3.64
CA LEU A 118 3.10 -10.75 -4.94
C LEU A 118 1.85 -10.98 -5.81
N HIS A 119 1.32 -9.91 -6.37
CA HIS A 119 0.18 -9.89 -7.29
C HIS A 119 0.66 -9.78 -8.74
N GLY A 120 -0.22 -10.06 -9.70
CA GLY A 120 0.11 -9.96 -11.13
C GLY A 120 0.71 -11.23 -11.75
N LEU A 121 0.54 -12.39 -11.11
CA LEU A 121 1.04 -13.70 -11.56
C LEU A 121 0.09 -14.37 -12.59
N LYS A 122 -0.23 -13.69 -13.70
CA LYS A 122 -1.03 -14.30 -14.77
C LYS A 122 -0.14 -15.17 -15.66
N ASP A 123 -0.48 -16.45 -15.85
CA ASP A 123 0.29 -17.39 -16.70
C ASP A 123 0.57 -16.84 -18.11
N SER A 124 -0.39 -16.10 -18.68
CA SER A 124 -0.26 -15.45 -20.00
C SER A 124 0.87 -14.41 -20.09
N ASN A 125 1.40 -13.98 -18.94
CA ASN A 125 2.42 -12.95 -18.81
C ASN A 125 3.72 -13.49 -18.16
N GLU A 126 3.79 -14.80 -17.88
CA GLU A 126 5.00 -15.41 -17.34
C GLU A 126 6.08 -15.53 -18.43
N VAL A 127 7.32 -15.16 -18.12
CA VAL A 127 8.46 -15.25 -19.02
C VAL A 127 9.58 -16.13 -18.47
N GLN A 128 10.10 -17.01 -19.32
CA GLN A 128 11.17 -17.96 -18.99
C GLN A 128 12.60 -17.39 -19.16
N MET A 129 12.74 -16.09 -19.46
CA MET A 129 14.03 -15.48 -19.80
C MET A 129 14.83 -15.00 -18.57
N LYS A 130 16.15 -15.28 -18.55
CA LYS A 130 17.09 -14.90 -17.46
C LYS A 130 17.36 -13.40 -17.27
N ARG A 131 16.92 -12.50 -18.18
CA ARG A 131 17.14 -11.04 -18.08
C ARG A 131 15.85 -10.26 -18.38
N GLY A 132 15.20 -9.74 -17.35
CA GLY A 132 13.90 -9.07 -17.44
C GLY A 132 13.93 -7.61 -17.96
N PHE A 133 15.07 -6.92 -17.89
CA PHE A 133 15.21 -5.54 -18.39
C PHE A 133 14.85 -5.37 -19.88
N ILE A 134 15.11 -6.40 -20.70
CA ILE A 134 14.80 -6.39 -22.14
C ILE A 134 13.30 -6.66 -22.38
N VAL A 135 12.62 -7.36 -21.47
CA VAL A 135 11.26 -7.85 -21.68
C VAL A 135 10.22 -6.76 -21.49
N ASN A 136 10.30 -5.96 -20.42
CA ASN A 136 9.34 -4.86 -20.19
C ASN A 136 9.45 -3.76 -21.27
N THR A 137 10.64 -3.58 -21.83
CA THR A 137 10.88 -2.64 -22.94
C THR A 137 10.27 -3.12 -24.26
N ILE A 138 10.15 -4.44 -24.47
CA ILE A 138 9.72 -5.04 -25.75
C ILE A 138 8.25 -5.51 -25.74
N PHE A 139 7.77 -6.05 -24.62
CA PHE A 139 6.48 -6.76 -24.53
C PHE A 139 5.44 -6.03 -23.67
N GLY A 140 5.73 -4.80 -23.25
CA GLY A 140 4.86 -4.00 -22.38
C GLY A 140 5.01 -4.33 -20.89
N ASN A 141 4.37 -3.49 -20.07
CA ASN A 141 4.27 -3.72 -18.62
C ASN A 141 3.48 -5.02 -18.35
N PHE A 142 3.55 -5.57 -17.14
CA PHE A 142 2.87 -6.80 -16.66
C PHE A 142 3.61 -8.14 -16.82
N ASN A 143 4.76 -8.21 -17.49
CA ASN A 143 5.52 -9.46 -17.58
C ASN A 143 6.21 -9.80 -16.25
N TRP A 144 6.29 -11.10 -15.94
CA TRP A 144 6.87 -11.57 -14.67
C TRP A 144 7.61 -12.90 -14.80
N ARG A 145 8.49 -13.18 -13.84
CA ARG A 145 9.27 -14.42 -13.71
C ARG A 145 8.84 -15.15 -12.45
N SER A 146 8.76 -16.47 -12.52
CA SER A 146 8.36 -17.26 -11.37
C SER A 146 9.32 -17.07 -10.19
N PRO A 147 8.79 -16.71 -9.00
CA PRO A 147 9.57 -16.69 -7.77
C PRO A 147 9.89 -18.12 -7.30
N PHE A 148 9.31 -19.15 -7.92
CA PHE A 148 9.58 -20.56 -7.63
C PHE A 148 10.67 -21.08 -8.56
N ALA A 149 11.61 -21.85 -8.01
CA ALA A 149 12.69 -22.49 -8.77
C ALA A 149 12.15 -23.60 -9.67
N ASN A 150 11.05 -24.23 -9.26
CA ASN A 150 10.41 -25.35 -9.94
C ASN A 150 8.88 -25.19 -9.93
N GLU A 151 8.20 -25.85 -10.86
CA GLU A 151 6.74 -25.94 -10.85
C GLU A 151 6.25 -26.57 -9.55
N LEU A 152 5.14 -26.05 -9.03
CA LEU A 152 4.54 -26.55 -7.80
C LEU A 152 3.92 -27.91 -8.06
N ASN A 153 4.48 -28.95 -7.45
CA ASN A 153 3.88 -30.27 -7.46
C ASN A 153 2.73 -30.34 -6.44
N LEU A 154 1.50 -30.27 -6.92
CA LEU A 154 0.29 -30.28 -6.11
C LEU A 154 0.09 -31.59 -5.32
N ASP A 155 0.67 -32.70 -5.79
CA ASP A 155 0.60 -33.99 -5.09
C ASP A 155 1.39 -33.97 -3.77
N ASN A 156 2.31 -33.02 -3.62
CA ASN A 156 3.10 -32.84 -2.40
C ASN A 156 2.36 -32.02 -1.33
N CYS A 157 1.22 -31.39 -1.65
CA CYS A 157 0.46 -30.58 -0.70
C CYS A 157 -0.02 -31.43 0.51
N GLY A 158 0.28 -30.97 1.74
CA GLY A 158 -0.13 -31.63 2.97
C GLY A 158 0.84 -32.70 3.49
N ASN A 159 1.95 -32.98 2.79
CA ASN A 159 2.98 -33.90 3.26
C ASN A 159 4.00 -33.20 4.19
N PRO A 160 4.04 -33.49 5.50
CA PRO A 160 4.90 -32.77 6.45
C PRO A 160 6.42 -32.94 6.23
N GLY A 161 6.82 -33.96 5.47
CA GLY A 161 8.22 -34.28 5.18
C GLY A 161 8.74 -33.73 3.83
N LEU A 162 7.88 -33.11 3.02
CA LEU A 162 8.24 -32.47 1.76
C LEU A 162 8.15 -30.96 1.96
N SER A 163 9.14 -30.41 2.67
CA SER A 163 9.08 -29.04 3.13
C SER A 163 9.42 -28.05 2.02
N GLY A 164 8.43 -27.21 1.70
CA GLY A 164 8.66 -25.86 1.20
C GLY A 164 8.57 -25.70 -0.32
N TRP A 165 8.10 -24.52 -0.70
CA TRP A 165 8.16 -24.05 -2.08
C TRP A 165 9.61 -23.67 -2.32
N GLU A 166 10.27 -24.31 -3.29
CA GLU A 166 11.66 -23.98 -3.62
C GLU A 166 11.67 -22.62 -4.31
N MET A 167 12.32 -21.63 -3.68
CA MET A 167 12.34 -20.26 -4.20
C MET A 167 13.50 -20.05 -5.17
N ASN A 168 13.27 -19.26 -6.21
CA ASN A 168 14.30 -18.84 -7.15
C ASN A 168 15.20 -17.78 -6.51
N GLU A 169 16.34 -18.21 -5.98
CA GLU A 169 17.31 -17.35 -5.28
C GLU A 169 17.81 -16.17 -6.13
N ASN A 170 17.80 -16.27 -7.47
CA ASN A 170 18.22 -15.18 -8.36
C ASN A 170 17.27 -13.97 -8.35
N LEU A 171 16.05 -14.15 -7.85
CA LEU A 171 15.06 -13.08 -7.72
C LEU A 171 14.99 -12.53 -6.29
N ILE A 172 15.71 -13.13 -5.34
CA ILE A 172 15.79 -12.64 -3.97
C ILE A 172 16.87 -11.57 -3.89
N VAL A 173 16.48 -10.36 -3.48
CA VAL A 173 17.40 -9.23 -3.35
C VAL A 173 17.27 -8.57 -1.98
N SER A 174 18.17 -7.61 -1.70
CA SER A 174 18.13 -6.88 -0.43
C SER A 174 16.88 -6.00 -0.32
N ARG A 175 16.37 -5.81 0.90
CA ARG A 175 15.28 -4.88 1.18
C ARG A 175 15.55 -3.49 0.58
N LYS A 176 16.77 -2.98 0.75
CA LYS A 176 17.19 -1.67 0.22
C LYS A 176 17.02 -1.57 -1.30
N GLU A 177 17.34 -2.63 -2.04
CA GLU A 177 17.17 -2.67 -3.50
C GLU A 177 15.70 -2.61 -3.91
N ILE A 178 14.83 -3.36 -3.22
CA ILE A 178 13.38 -3.32 -3.46
C ILE A 178 12.82 -1.92 -3.18
N GLU A 179 13.14 -1.33 -2.02
CA GLU A 179 12.65 0.01 -1.65
C GLU A 179 13.11 1.07 -2.65
N GLN A 180 14.34 0.96 -3.15
CA GLN A 180 14.85 1.87 -4.18
C GLN A 180 14.05 1.75 -5.49
N TYR A 181 13.80 0.52 -5.96
CA TYR A 181 13.06 0.30 -7.21
C TYR A 181 11.61 0.79 -7.09
N LEU A 182 10.95 0.51 -5.96
CA LEU A 182 9.59 0.97 -5.70
C LEU A 182 9.51 2.50 -5.64
N LYS A 183 10.50 3.15 -5.02
CA LYS A 183 10.60 4.61 -5.00
C LYS A 183 10.73 5.17 -6.42
N GLU A 184 11.59 4.59 -7.26
CA GLU A 184 11.77 5.01 -8.66
C GLU A 184 10.47 4.88 -9.47
N GLN A 185 9.71 3.78 -9.29
CA GLN A 185 8.40 3.62 -9.94
C GLN A 185 7.37 4.64 -9.44
N PHE A 186 7.35 4.90 -8.13
CA PHE A 186 6.47 5.89 -7.52
C PHE A 186 6.75 7.30 -8.06
N ASP A 187 8.02 7.70 -8.11
CA ASP A 187 8.43 9.01 -8.62
C ASP A 187 8.04 9.21 -10.10
N GLU A 188 8.12 8.15 -10.92
CA GLU A 188 7.69 8.17 -12.33
C GLU A 188 6.16 8.28 -12.49
N VAL A 189 5.38 7.61 -11.65
CA VAL A 189 3.92 7.72 -11.63
C VAL A 189 3.50 9.14 -11.26
N GLU A 190 4.12 9.70 -10.21
CA GLU A 190 3.82 11.07 -9.78
C GLU A 190 4.23 12.09 -10.85
N ARG A 191 5.36 11.90 -11.54
CA ARG A 191 5.73 12.74 -12.69
C ARG A 191 4.65 12.75 -13.77
N LYS A 192 4.16 11.58 -14.19
CA LYS A 192 3.09 11.46 -15.20
C LYS A 192 1.77 12.07 -14.72
N ARG A 193 1.46 11.96 -13.43
CA ARG A 193 0.29 12.60 -12.81
C ARG A 193 0.38 14.12 -12.94
N TRP A 194 1.54 14.72 -12.64
CA TRP A 194 1.76 16.16 -12.80
C TRP A 194 1.65 16.62 -14.25
N GLU A 195 2.18 15.86 -15.20
CA GLU A 195 2.04 16.16 -16.64
C GLU A 195 0.57 16.17 -17.06
N SER A 196 -0.19 15.15 -16.68
CA SER A 196 -1.63 15.06 -16.97
C SER A 196 -2.41 16.22 -16.35
N LEU A 197 -2.11 16.60 -15.11
CA LEU A 197 -2.75 17.74 -14.44
C LEU A 197 -2.39 19.08 -15.12
N SER A 198 -1.14 19.23 -15.57
CA SER A 198 -0.69 20.41 -16.32
C SER A 198 -1.43 20.52 -17.65
N ASP A 199 -1.62 19.41 -18.36
CA ASP A 199 -2.37 19.39 -19.62
C ASP A 199 -3.82 19.82 -19.38
N VAL A 200 -4.48 19.29 -18.35
CA VAL A 200 -5.85 19.67 -17.98
C VAL A 200 -5.95 21.15 -17.60
N ALA A 201 -4.98 21.68 -16.86
CA ALA A 201 -4.95 23.10 -16.51
C ALA A 201 -4.87 24.03 -17.73
N GLY A 202 -4.31 23.55 -18.85
CA GLY A 202 -4.29 24.28 -20.12
C GLY A 202 -5.64 24.35 -20.85
N TYR A 203 -6.64 23.57 -20.42
CA TYR A 203 -8.01 23.56 -20.98
C TYR A 203 -9.00 24.41 -20.16
N ILE A 204 -8.59 24.99 -19.04
CA ILE A 204 -9.40 25.82 -18.13
C ILE A 204 -8.99 27.28 -18.29
#